data_AF-A0A952NVC5-F1
#
_entry.id   AF-A0A952NVC5-F1
#
_cell.length_a   1.000
_cell.length_b   1.000
_cell.length_c   1.000
_cell.angle_alpha   90.00
_cell.angle_beta   90.00
_cell.angle_gamma   90.00
#
_symmetry.space_group_name_H-M   'P 1'
#
loop_
_entity.id
_entity.type
_entity.pdbx_description
1 polymer ?
#
loop_
_entity_poly.entity_id
_entity_poly.type
_entity_poly.pdbx_seq_one_letter_code
_entity_poly.pdbx_strand_id
1 'polypeptide(L)'
;MNLANLTDVNLLARFEKLVRTERKITHLVLECILEIDHRKLYLDQAYPNLFEYLTQAHGYSAGSAQRRISAARLLGEIPEVALKIEEGRINLSQIALAAQTIKAAEKRFAVKMEGEAKLELLEKLETKNFSETQRILSQE
;
A
#
# COMPACT_ATOMS: atom_id res chain seq x y z
N MET A 1 -23.35 11.99 16.43
CA MET A 1 -22.62 13.27 16.60
C MET A 1 -22.74 14.04 15.28
N ASN A 2 -23.34 15.23 15.28
CA ASN A 2 -23.49 16.05 14.07
C ASN A 2 -22.20 16.86 13.83
N LEU A 3 -21.58 16.72 12.66
CA LEU A 3 -20.35 17.46 12.31
C LEU A 3 -20.61 18.97 12.21
N ALA A 4 -21.84 19.38 11.87
CA ALA A 4 -22.23 20.79 11.74
C ALA A 4 -22.17 21.58 13.06
N ASN A 5 -22.08 20.89 14.20
CA ASN A 5 -21.99 21.54 15.52
C ASN A 5 -20.53 21.72 15.99
N LEU A 6 -19.53 21.33 15.19
CA LEU A 6 -18.12 21.53 15.51
C LEU A 6 -17.65 22.90 15.01
N THR A 7 -16.78 23.54 15.79
CA THR A 7 -15.97 24.66 15.27
C THR A 7 -15.00 24.17 14.21
N ASP A 8 -14.56 25.06 13.32
CA ASP A 8 -13.59 24.74 12.27
C ASP A 8 -12.32 24.07 12.83
N VAL A 9 -11.78 24.62 13.92
CA VAL A 9 -10.58 24.07 14.60
C VAL A 9 -10.82 22.62 15.07
N ASN A 10 -11.98 22.35 15.67
CA ASN A 10 -12.30 21.01 16.16
C ASN A 10 -12.59 20.02 15.00
N LEU A 11 -13.21 20.49 13.92
CA LEU A 11 -13.45 19.67 12.73
C LEU A 11 -12.12 19.29 12.07
N LEU A 12 -11.21 20.25 11.87
CA LEU A 12 -9.89 20.00 11.27
C LEU A 12 -9.04 19.06 12.12
N ALA A 13 -8.96 19.30 13.44
CA ALA A 13 -8.21 18.42 14.34
C ALA A 13 -8.80 16.99 14.38
N ARG A 14 -10.13 16.88 14.35
CA ARG A 14 -10.82 15.58 14.25
C ARG A 14 -10.48 14.89 12.92
N PHE A 15 -10.53 15.61 11.80
CA PHE A 15 -10.23 15.08 10.48
C PHE A 15 -8.80 14.57 10.41
N GLU A 16 -7.81 15.35 10.88
CA GLU A 16 -6.42 14.93 10.93
C GLU A 16 -6.21 13.64 11.75
N LYS A 17 -6.89 13.54 12.90
CA LYS A 17 -6.87 12.31 13.71
C LYS A 17 -7.47 11.13 12.94
N LEU A 18 -8.59 11.32 12.24
CA LEU A 18 -9.22 10.27 11.44
C LEU A 18 -8.33 9.83 10.27
N VAL A 19 -7.67 10.75 9.57
CA VAL A 19 -6.73 10.42 8.48
C VAL A 19 -5.55 9.60 9.01
N ARG A 20 -5.00 9.95 10.16
CA ARG A 20 -3.95 9.14 10.81
C ARG A 20 -4.46 7.75 11.21
N THR A 21 -5.67 7.67 11.76
CA THR A 21 -6.30 6.38 12.08
C THR A 21 -6.55 5.56 10.82
N GLU A 22 -6.99 6.17 9.72
CA GLU A 22 -7.20 5.49 8.44
C GLU A 22 -5.90 4.85 7.91
N ARG A 23 -4.76 5.55 8.03
CA ARG A 23 -3.44 5.00 7.64
C ARG A 23 -3.05 3.80 8.48
N LYS A 24 -3.26 3.87 9.81
CA LYS A 24 -3.02 2.73 10.72
C LYS A 24 -3.91 1.53 10.40
N ILE A 25 -5.21 1.76 10.19
CA ILE A 25 -6.14 0.70 9.80
C ILE A 25 -5.74 0.12 8.44
N THR A 26 -5.29 0.95 7.51
CA THR A 26 -4.78 0.49 6.21
C THR A 26 -3.59 -0.43 6.39
N HIS A 27 -2.60 -0.06 7.22
CA HIS A 27 -1.46 -0.92 7.53
C HIS A 27 -1.91 -2.28 8.10
N LEU A 28 -2.78 -2.30 9.12
CA LEU A 28 -3.31 -3.54 9.69
C LEU A 28 -4.05 -4.41 8.65
N VAL A 29 -4.81 -3.79 7.75
CA VAL A 29 -5.46 -4.49 6.64
C VAL A 29 -4.42 -5.13 5.71
N LEU A 30 -3.30 -4.46 5.43
CA LEU A 30 -2.23 -5.02 4.59
C LEU A 30 -1.57 -6.23 5.26
N GLU A 31 -1.33 -6.20 6.56
CA GLU A 31 -0.80 -7.35 7.31
C GLU A 31 -1.77 -8.55 7.23
N CYS A 32 -3.07 -8.32 7.41
CA CYS A 32 -4.07 -9.37 7.23
C CYS A 32 -4.09 -9.90 5.79
N ILE A 33 -4.01 -9.02 4.78
CA ILE A 33 -3.97 -9.43 3.37
C ILE A 33 -2.75 -10.28 3.09
N LEU A 34 -1.58 -9.92 3.63
CA LEU A 34 -0.35 -10.70 3.50
C LEU A 34 -0.52 -12.10 4.09
N GLU A 35 -1.06 -12.21 5.31
CA GLU A 35 -1.26 -13.50 5.97
C GLU A 35 -2.33 -14.36 5.25
N ILE A 36 -3.40 -13.73 4.77
CA ILE A 36 -4.43 -14.38 3.95
C ILE A 36 -3.81 -14.91 2.64
N ASP A 37 -2.91 -14.16 1.99
CA ASP A 37 -2.22 -14.59 0.78
C ASP A 37 -1.31 -15.79 1.07
N HIS A 38 -0.52 -15.69 2.15
CA HIS A 38 0.42 -16.73 2.58
C HIS A 38 -0.29 -18.05 2.90
N ARG A 39 -1.39 -18.00 3.67
CA ARG A 39 -2.21 -19.17 4.01
C ARG A 39 -3.18 -19.59 2.92
N LYS A 40 -3.34 -18.79 1.86
CA LYS A 40 -4.32 -18.99 0.77
C LYS A 40 -5.76 -19.16 1.25
N LEU A 41 -6.16 -18.45 2.31
CA LEU A 41 -7.50 -18.61 2.94
C LEU A 41 -8.67 -18.28 2.00
N TYR A 42 -8.40 -17.56 0.90
CA TYR A 42 -9.39 -17.30 -0.15
C TYR A 42 -9.87 -18.58 -0.87
N LEU A 43 -9.06 -19.65 -0.88
CA LEU A 43 -9.45 -20.92 -1.49
C LEU A 43 -10.57 -21.61 -0.69
N ASP A 44 -10.48 -21.58 0.64
CA ASP A 44 -11.52 -22.13 1.53
C ASP A 44 -12.83 -21.34 1.45
N GLN A 45 -12.76 -20.09 0.95
CA GLN A 45 -13.90 -19.22 0.71
C GLN A 45 -14.42 -19.31 -0.74
N ALA A 46 -13.97 -20.30 -1.51
CA ALA A 46 -14.37 -20.55 -2.91
C ALA A 46 -14.00 -19.43 -3.90
N TYR A 47 -12.92 -18.68 -3.64
CA TYR A 47 -12.35 -17.73 -4.60
C TYR A 47 -11.07 -18.29 -5.23
N PRO A 48 -10.88 -18.16 -6.55
CA PRO A 48 -9.75 -18.78 -7.24
C PRO A 48 -8.41 -18.08 -6.97
N ASN A 49 -8.44 -16.83 -6.48
CA ASN A 49 -7.26 -16.05 -6.15
C ASN A 49 -7.60 -14.91 -5.17
N LEU A 50 -6.56 -14.32 -4.56
CA LEU A 50 -6.69 -13.20 -3.64
C LEU A 50 -7.36 -11.96 -4.26
N PHE A 51 -7.11 -11.70 -5.55
CA PHE A 51 -7.70 -10.55 -6.23
C PHE A 51 -9.23 -10.66 -6.33
N GLU A 52 -9.74 -11.83 -6.71
CA GLU A 52 -11.17 -12.10 -6.74
C GLU A 52 -11.78 -12.08 -5.34
N TYR A 53 -11.09 -12.61 -4.33
CA TYR A 53 -11.53 -12.50 -2.95
C TYR A 53 -11.70 -11.05 -2.50
N LEU A 54 -10.70 -10.18 -2.76
CA LEU A 54 -10.78 -8.77 -2.39
C LEU A 54 -11.84 -7.99 -3.18
N THR A 55 -12.02 -8.30 -4.46
CA THR A 55 -12.96 -7.55 -5.32
C THR A 55 -14.41 -8.02 -5.17
N GLN A 56 -14.65 -9.34 -5.14
CA GLN A 56 -16.00 -9.91 -5.09
C GLN A 56 -16.54 -10.05 -3.65
N ALA A 57 -15.71 -10.45 -2.68
CA ALA A 57 -16.17 -10.64 -1.30
C ALA A 57 -16.17 -9.33 -0.49
N HIS A 58 -15.16 -8.47 -0.72
CA HIS A 58 -14.93 -7.25 0.08
C HIS A 58 -15.20 -5.95 -0.67
N GLY A 59 -15.68 -6.02 -1.92
CA GLY A 59 -16.14 -4.87 -2.69
C GLY A 59 -15.05 -3.88 -3.10
N TYR A 60 -13.76 -4.25 -3.04
CA TYR A 60 -12.71 -3.39 -3.55
C TYR A 60 -12.82 -3.24 -5.07
N SER A 61 -12.58 -2.03 -5.59
CA SER A 61 -12.36 -1.87 -7.03
C SER A 61 -11.07 -2.60 -7.45
N ALA A 62 -10.99 -3.00 -8.73
CA ALA A 62 -9.81 -3.69 -9.28
C ALA A 62 -8.50 -2.97 -8.95
N GLY A 63 -8.44 -1.64 -9.18
CA GLY A 63 -7.26 -0.84 -8.87
C GLY A 63 -6.96 -0.78 -7.37
N SER A 64 -7.99 -0.72 -6.52
CA SER A 64 -7.84 -0.71 -5.06
C SER A 64 -7.32 -2.05 -4.52
N ALA A 65 -7.85 -3.16 -5.04
CA ALA A 65 -7.41 -4.51 -4.70
C ALA A 65 -5.96 -4.74 -5.12
N GLN A 66 -5.60 -4.40 -6.36
CA GLN A 66 -4.25 -4.59 -6.86
C GLN A 66 -3.21 -3.78 -6.07
N ARG A 67 -3.49 -2.52 -5.71
CA ARG A 67 -2.59 -1.73 -4.87
C ARG A 67 -2.38 -2.33 -3.49
N ARG A 68 -3.44 -2.86 -2.86
CA ARG A 68 -3.35 -3.53 -1.56
C ARG A 68 -2.55 -4.82 -1.64
N ILE A 69 -2.76 -5.64 -2.67
CA ILE A 69 -1.98 -6.86 -2.89
C ILE A 69 -0.50 -6.52 -3.07
N SER A 70 -0.18 -5.56 -3.94
CA SER A 70 1.20 -5.12 -4.15
C SER A 70 1.84 -4.59 -2.86
N ALA A 71 1.11 -3.78 -2.10
CA ALA A 71 1.61 -3.21 -0.85
C ALA A 71 1.77 -4.26 0.26
N ALA A 72 0.83 -5.19 0.40
CA ALA A 72 0.92 -6.28 1.38
C ALA A 72 2.14 -7.18 1.11
N ARG A 73 2.37 -7.52 -0.17
CA ARG A 73 3.54 -8.33 -0.55
C ARG A 73 4.85 -7.59 -0.32
N LEU A 74 4.93 -6.31 -0.70
CA LEU A 74 6.14 -5.51 -0.47
C LEU A 74 6.41 -5.31 1.03
N LEU A 75 5.36 -5.16 1.84
CA LEU A 75 5.45 -5.10 3.30
C LEU A 75 6.05 -6.39 3.89
N GLY A 76 5.70 -7.56 3.33
CA GLY A 76 6.28 -8.85 3.74
C GLY A 76 7.76 -9.02 3.35
N GLU A 77 8.23 -8.27 2.34
CA GLU A 77 9.64 -8.25 1.95
C GLU A 77 10.45 -7.19 2.71
N ILE A 78 9.80 -6.08 3.10
CA ILE A 78 10.43 -4.89 3.71
C ILE A 78 9.50 -4.35 4.81
N PRO A 79 9.56 -4.90 6.04
CA PRO A 79 8.68 -4.49 7.13
C PRO A 79 8.79 -3.00 7.49
N GLU A 80 9.92 -2.36 7.22
CA GLU A 80 10.19 -0.93 7.48
C GLU A 80 9.22 0.01 6.74
N VAL A 81 8.56 -0.47 5.69
CA VAL A 81 7.55 0.28 4.93
C VAL A 81 6.30 0.55 5.78
N ALA A 82 6.02 -0.28 6.80
CA ALA A 82 4.88 -0.11 7.72
C ALA A 82 4.83 1.31 8.29
N LEU A 83 5.94 1.74 8.91
CA LEU A 83 6.02 3.03 9.58
C LEU A 83 5.82 4.18 8.58
N LYS A 84 6.39 4.06 7.38
CA LYS A 84 6.26 5.07 6.32
C LYS A 84 4.80 5.22 5.85
N ILE A 85 4.02 4.13 5.81
CA ILE A 85 2.59 4.16 5.51
C ILE A 85 1.80 4.85 6.64
N GLU A 86 2.05 4.46 7.90
CA GLU A 86 1.33 5.00 9.05
C GLU A 86 1.55 6.52 9.22
N GLU A 87 2.78 6.97 9.01
CA GLU A 87 3.15 8.38 9.04
C GLU A 87 2.64 9.14 7.81
N GLY A 88 2.25 8.42 6.75
CA GLY A 88 1.78 8.98 5.49
C GLY A 88 2.89 9.57 4.63
N ARG A 89 4.14 9.14 4.84
CA ARG A 89 5.29 9.51 4.01
C ARG A 89 5.23 8.89 2.62
N ILE A 90 4.57 7.72 2.53
CA ILE A 90 4.28 7.03 1.28
C ILE A 90 2.82 6.53 1.26
N ASN A 91 2.21 6.47 0.07
CA ASN A 91 0.85 5.94 -0.11
C ASN A 91 0.81 4.68 -0.99
N LEU A 92 -0.33 3.97 -0.98
CA LEU A 92 -0.51 2.71 -1.72
C LEU A 92 -0.31 2.81 -3.23
N SER A 93 -0.56 3.98 -3.84
CA SER A 93 -0.34 4.18 -5.27
C SER A 93 1.15 4.23 -5.59
N GLN A 94 1.94 4.92 -4.76
CA GLN A 94 3.40 4.95 -4.90
C GLN A 94 4.01 3.57 -4.69
N ILE A 95 3.56 2.84 -3.65
CA ILE A 95 4.01 1.48 -3.39
C ILE A 95 3.70 0.55 -4.57
N ALA A 96 2.50 0.63 -5.14
CA ALA A 96 2.12 -0.20 -6.27
C ALA A 96 2.97 0.09 -7.53
N LEU A 97 3.29 1.36 -7.79
CA LEU A 97 4.19 1.73 -8.88
C LEU A 97 5.62 1.24 -8.62
N ALA A 98 6.14 1.43 -7.40
CA ALA A 98 7.46 0.93 -7.02
C ALA A 98 7.56 -0.59 -7.17
N ALA A 99 6.57 -1.34 -6.67
CA ALA A 99 6.52 -2.79 -6.83
C ALA A 99 6.49 -3.23 -8.30
N GLN A 100 5.80 -2.48 -9.17
CA GLN A 100 5.82 -2.73 -10.61
C GLN A 100 7.19 -2.48 -11.23
N THR A 101 7.84 -1.37 -10.88
CA THR A 101 9.19 -1.02 -11.36
C THR A 101 10.22 -2.05 -10.90
N ILE A 102 10.21 -2.41 -9.61
CA ILE A 102 11.06 -3.46 -9.03
C ILE A 102 10.90 -4.76 -9.82
N LYS A 103 9.67 -5.23 -10.00
CA LYS A 103 9.39 -6.48 -10.74
C LYS A 103 9.85 -6.42 -12.20
N ALA A 104 9.73 -5.25 -12.85
CA ALA A 104 10.22 -5.06 -14.21
C ALA A 104 11.75 -5.08 -14.29
N ALA A 105 12.43 -4.43 -13.35
CA ALA A 105 13.88 -4.44 -13.23
C ALA A 105 14.42 -5.85 -12.95
N GLU A 106 13.85 -6.55 -11.97
CA GLU A 106 14.25 -7.93 -11.63
C GLU A 106 14.10 -8.88 -12.82
N LYS A 107 13.03 -8.74 -13.61
CA LYS A 107 12.83 -9.51 -14.84
C LYS A 107 13.85 -9.14 -15.92
N ARG A 108 14.15 -7.85 -16.10
CA ARG A 108 15.06 -7.36 -17.14
C ARG A 108 16.50 -7.80 -16.88
N PHE A 109 16.94 -7.73 -15.62
CA PHE A 109 18.31 -8.04 -15.23
C PHE A 109 18.49 -9.49 -14.75
N ALA A 110 17.41 -10.25 -14.59
CA ALA A 110 17.39 -11.61 -14.04
C ALA A 110 18.05 -11.71 -12.65
N VAL A 111 18.01 -10.61 -11.89
CA VAL A 111 18.58 -10.49 -10.54
C VAL A 111 17.48 -9.95 -9.62
N LYS A 112 17.30 -10.57 -8.45
CA LYS A 112 16.39 -10.03 -7.43
C LYS A 112 16.99 -8.78 -6.80
N MET A 113 16.16 -7.77 -6.59
CA MET A 113 16.59 -6.58 -5.88
C MET A 113 16.59 -6.89 -4.38
N GLU A 114 17.69 -6.55 -3.70
CA GLU A 114 17.81 -6.73 -2.25
C GLU A 114 16.83 -5.83 -1.50
N GLY A 115 16.43 -6.24 -0.29
CA GLY A 115 15.46 -5.50 0.52
C GLY A 115 15.90 -4.05 0.80
N GLU A 116 17.19 -3.83 1.03
CA GLU A 116 17.78 -2.50 1.26
C GLU A 116 17.66 -1.59 0.04
N ALA A 117 17.93 -2.10 -1.16
CA ALA A 117 17.77 -1.34 -2.41
C ALA A 117 16.30 -0.99 -2.71
N LYS A 118 15.37 -1.91 -2.40
CA LYS A 118 13.94 -1.63 -2.51
C LYS A 118 13.49 -0.57 -1.50
N LEU A 119 14.03 -0.58 -0.28
CA LEU A 119 13.76 0.42 0.74
C LEU A 119 14.27 1.80 0.32
N GLU A 120 15.51 1.89 -0.18
CA GLU A 120 16.10 3.13 -0.70
C GLU A 120 15.25 3.71 -1.84
N LEU A 121 14.74 2.84 -2.74
CA LEU A 121 13.82 3.27 -3.79
C LEU A 121 12.56 3.92 -3.22
N LEU A 122 11.92 3.31 -2.21
CA LEU A 122 10.73 3.87 -1.58
C LEU A 122 11.01 5.18 -0.84
N GLU A 123 12.20 5.33 -0.26
CA GLU A 123 12.65 6.56 0.39
C GLU A 123 12.75 7.73 -0.59
N LYS A 124 13.21 7.48 -1.82
CA LYS A 124 13.22 8.50 -2.89
C LYS A 124 11.81 9.00 -3.24
N LEU A 125 10.78 8.19 -2.99
CA LEU A 125 9.37 8.53 -3.27
C LEU A 125 8.68 9.28 -2.12
N GLU A 126 9.28 9.34 -0.93
CA GLU A 126 8.67 10.02 0.20
C GLU A 126 8.39 11.48 -0.14
N THR A 127 7.22 11.98 0.26
CA THR A 127 6.74 13.37 0.03
C THR A 127 6.53 13.77 -1.44
N LYS A 128 6.78 12.87 -2.40
CA LYS A 128 6.61 13.16 -3.84
C LYS A 128 5.16 13.07 -4.27
N ASN A 129 4.77 13.95 -5.18
CA ASN A 129 3.49 13.83 -5.85
C ASN A 129 3.52 12.70 -6.91
N PHE A 130 2.38 12.43 -7.53
CA PHE A 130 2.25 11.37 -8.52
C PHE A 130 3.18 11.55 -9.73
N SER A 131 3.26 12.77 -10.28
CA SER A 131 4.10 13.05 -11.45
C SER A 131 5.59 12.90 -11.13
N GLU A 132 6.02 13.34 -9.95
CA GLU A 132 7.39 13.18 -9.47
C GLU A 132 7.73 11.70 -9.24
N THR A 133 6.80 10.96 -8.64
CA THR A 133 6.93 9.51 -8.42
C THR A 133 7.17 8.79 -9.75
N GLN A 134 6.34 9.04 -10.77
CA GLN A 134 6.52 8.43 -12.09
C GLN A 134 7.85 8.78 -12.74
N ARG A 135 8.30 10.03 -12.58
CA ARG A 135 9.58 10.50 -13.14
C ARG A 135 10.76 9.77 -12.51
N ILE A 136 10.79 9.66 -11.18
CA ILE A 136 11.84 8.95 -10.44
C ILE A 136 11.87 7.49 -10.86
N LEU A 137 10.72 6.82 -10.86
CA LEU A 137 10.62 5.40 -11.21
C LEU A 137 10.95 5.08 -12.68
N SER A 138 10.91 6.07 -13.57
CA SER A 138 11.30 5.86 -14.99
C SER A 138 12.80 5.79 -15.22
N GLN A 139 13.60 6.15 -14.20
CA GLN A 139 15.06 6.19 -14.25
C GLN A 139 15.72 4.95 -13.63
N GLU A 140 14.91 4.06 -13.03
CA GLU A 140 15.31 2.82 -12.36
C GLU A 140 15.08 1.61 -13.28
#